data_AF-A0A0Q5H3H5-F1
#
_entry.id   AF-A0A0Q5H3H5-F1
#
_cell.length_a   1.000
_cell.length_b   1.000
_cell.length_c   1.000
_cell.angle_alpha   90.00
_cell.angle_beta   90.00
_cell.angle_gamma   90.00
#
_symmetry.space_group_name_H-M   'P 1'
#
loop_
_entity.id
_entity.type
_entity.pdbx_description
1 polymer ?
#
loop_
_entity_poly.entity_id
_entity_poly.type
_entity_poly.pdbx_seq_one_letter_code
_entity_poly.pdbx_strand_id
1 'polypeptide(L)'
;MPRSRSVLLAIALVSFALVAVAVYLQLAHDMLPCPLCVIQRYAFLGIGFAALIGALSDRIRVGAGVALLAALGGLATVGKHLYVLANPGFSCGIDPMETMLNKIPTATLMPWLFQADGLCENATDGLFGLSIPQWSAVWFVLLTLALVWVLASSRRAR
;
A
#
# COMPACT_ATOMS: atom_id res chain seq x y z
N MET A 1 8.90 20.68 -17.34
CA MET A 1 7.68 19.84 -17.25
C MET A 1 7.14 19.84 -15.81
N PRO A 2 6.58 20.96 -15.31
CA PRO A 2 6.10 21.05 -13.93
C PRO A 2 4.91 20.11 -13.65
N ARG A 3 4.07 19.86 -14.66
CA ARG A 3 2.84 19.05 -14.54
C ARG A 3 3.10 17.60 -14.08
N SER A 4 4.13 16.94 -14.61
CA SER A 4 4.44 15.55 -14.22
C SER A 4 5.00 15.46 -12.80
N ARG A 5 5.84 16.44 -12.39
CA ARG A 5 6.40 16.52 -11.03
C ARG A 5 5.31 16.75 -9.99
N SER A 6 4.37 17.65 -10.26
CA SER A 6 3.21 17.89 -9.39
C SER A 6 2.36 16.63 -9.19
N VAL A 7 2.22 15.79 -10.23
CA VAL A 7 1.46 14.54 -10.14
C VAL A 7 2.19 13.50 -9.28
N LEU A 8 3.52 13.35 -9.39
CA LEU A 8 4.27 12.46 -8.48
C LEU A 8 4.17 12.92 -7.02
N LEU A 9 4.24 14.23 -6.77
CA LEU A 9 4.07 14.78 -5.43
C LEU A 9 2.66 14.53 -4.89
N ALA A 10 1.64 14.69 -5.72
CA ALA A 10 0.26 14.35 -5.35
C ALA A 10 0.11 12.87 -5.02
N ILE A 11 0.70 11.98 -5.85
CA ILE A 11 0.74 10.52 -5.59
C ILE A 11 1.41 10.23 -4.24
N ALA A 12 2.56 10.85 -3.97
CA ALA A 12 3.26 10.65 -2.71
C ALA A 12 2.42 11.11 -1.52
N LEU A 13 1.84 12.30 -1.61
CA LEU A 13 1.02 12.88 -0.55
C LEU A 13 -0.24 12.05 -0.28
N VAL A 14 -0.91 11.56 -1.33
CA VAL A 14 -2.06 10.65 -1.21
C VAL A 14 -1.65 9.33 -0.56
N SER A 15 -0.52 8.72 -0.96
CA SER A 15 -0.04 7.47 -0.32
C SER A 15 0.22 7.65 1.17
N PHE A 16 0.87 8.75 1.58
CA PHE A 16 1.08 9.04 3.01
C PHE A 16 -0.23 9.31 3.75
N ALA A 17 -1.16 10.05 3.13
CA ALA A 17 -2.47 10.31 3.71
C ALA A 17 -3.27 9.02 3.92
N LEU A 18 -3.25 8.08 2.97
CA LEU A 18 -3.92 6.79 3.08
C LEU A 18 -3.36 5.95 4.23
N VAL A 19 -2.03 5.92 4.39
CA VAL A 19 -1.40 5.24 5.53
C VAL A 19 -1.80 5.90 6.84
N ALA A 20 -1.80 7.23 6.91
CA ALA A 20 -2.22 7.97 8.11
C ALA A 20 -3.68 7.68 8.48
N VAL A 21 -4.59 7.66 7.50
CA VAL A 21 -6.00 7.30 7.70
C VAL A 21 -6.13 5.85 8.18
N ALA A 22 -5.37 4.92 7.61
CA ALA A 22 -5.39 3.52 8.03
C ALA A 22 -4.91 3.33 9.48
N VAL A 23 -3.90 4.09 9.91
CA VAL A 23 -3.41 4.07 11.30
C VAL A 23 -4.41 4.75 12.22
N TYR A 24 -5.01 5.86 11.80
CA TYR A 24 -6.06 6.53 12.56
C TYR A 24 -7.26 5.61 12.80
N LEU A 25 -7.73 4.91 11.77
CA LEU A 25 -8.80 3.93 11.90
C LEU A 25 -8.43 2.78 12.84
N GLN A 26 -7.18 2.30 12.77
CA GLN A 26 -6.69 1.27 13.68
C GLN A 26 -6.72 1.73 15.14
N LEU A 27 -6.27 2.95 15.43
CA LEU A 27 -6.27 3.51 16.78
C LEU A 27 -7.67 3.90 17.28
N ALA A 28 -8.53 4.37 16.39
CA ALA A 28 -9.88 4.83 16.74
C ALA A 28 -10.87 3.67 16.95
N HIS A 29 -10.66 2.54 16.27
CA HIS A 29 -11.52 1.36 16.35
C HIS A 29 -10.88 0.18 17.13
N ASP A 30 -9.70 0.35 17.73
CA ASP A 30 -8.95 -0.70 18.45
C ASP A 30 -8.83 -2.01 17.67
N MET A 31 -8.62 -1.88 16.36
CA MET A 31 -8.63 -3.00 15.42
C MET A 31 -7.29 -3.73 15.41
N LEU A 32 -7.30 -5.06 15.50
CA LEU A 32 -6.11 -5.87 15.34
C LEU A 32 -5.65 -5.86 13.87
N PRO A 33 -4.45 -5.33 13.55
CA PRO A 33 -3.97 -5.26 12.18
C PRO A 33 -3.61 -6.66 11.64
N CYS A 34 -4.03 -6.94 10.42
CA CYS A 34 -3.72 -8.18 9.72
C CYS A 34 -2.35 -8.12 9.02
N PRO A 35 -1.62 -9.24 8.85
CA PRO A 35 -0.29 -9.26 8.23
C PRO A 35 -0.29 -8.70 6.81
N LEU A 36 -1.30 -9.08 6.02
CA LEU A 36 -1.47 -8.61 4.65
C LEU A 36 -1.77 -7.11 4.60
N CYS A 37 -2.48 -6.57 5.60
CA CYS A 37 -2.79 -5.15 5.74
C CYS A 37 -1.50 -4.34 5.98
N VAL A 38 -0.61 -4.87 6.83
CA VAL A 38 0.69 -4.26 7.11
C VAL A 38 1.58 -4.28 5.87
N ILE A 39 1.61 -5.39 5.12
CA ILE A 39 2.33 -5.46 3.84
C ILE A 39 1.82 -4.42 2.83
N GLN A 40 0.49 -4.20 2.77
CA GLN A 40 -0.08 -3.16 1.93
C GLN A 40 0.38 -1.76 2.34
N ARG A 41 0.50 -1.47 3.64
CA ARG A 41 1.05 -0.20 4.14
C ARG A 41 2.50 0.00 3.72
N TYR A 42 3.34 -1.05 3.80
CA TYR A 42 4.71 -0.99 3.29
C TYR A 42 4.74 -0.69 1.78
N ALA A 43 3.85 -1.29 1.00
CA ALA A 43 3.76 -1.00 -0.43
C ALA A 43 3.33 0.45 -0.71
N PHE A 44 2.35 1.00 0.01
CA PHE A 44 1.98 2.42 -0.10
C PHE A 44 3.13 3.36 0.27
N LEU A 45 3.84 3.08 1.36
CA LEU A 45 5.03 3.84 1.75
C LEU A 45 6.12 3.75 0.67
N GLY A 46 6.38 2.56 0.13
CA GLY A 46 7.33 2.34 -0.97
C GLY A 46 6.99 3.16 -2.21
N ILE A 47 5.71 3.19 -2.61
CA ILE A 47 5.21 4.04 -3.70
C ILE A 47 5.44 5.52 -3.37
N GLY A 48 5.07 5.93 -2.16
CA GLY A 48 5.19 7.31 -1.70
C GLY A 48 6.63 7.81 -1.72
N PHE A 49 7.56 7.04 -1.17
CA PHE A 49 8.99 7.36 -1.18
C PHE A 49 9.58 7.34 -2.59
N ALA A 50 9.27 6.33 -3.41
CA ALA A 50 9.76 6.27 -4.78
C ALA A 50 9.25 7.44 -5.65
N ALA A 51 7.97 7.82 -5.48
CA ALA A 51 7.39 8.99 -6.14
C ALA A 51 8.00 10.30 -5.63
N LEU A 52 8.23 10.44 -4.32
CA LEU A 52 8.86 11.61 -3.71
C LEU A 52 10.30 11.78 -4.20
N ILE A 53 11.12 10.73 -4.15
CA ILE A 53 12.51 10.74 -4.64
C ILE A 53 12.54 11.04 -6.15
N GLY A 54 11.62 10.45 -6.91
CA GLY A 54 11.45 10.74 -8.33
C GLY A 54 11.13 12.20 -8.63
N ALA A 55 10.31 12.82 -7.78
CA ALA A 55 9.97 14.24 -7.87
C ALA A 55 11.12 15.15 -7.41
N LEU A 56 11.94 14.75 -6.43
CA LEU A 56 13.06 15.55 -5.93
C LEU A 56 14.29 15.49 -6.85
N SER A 57 14.61 14.32 -7.40
CA SER A 57 15.81 14.07 -8.20
C SER A 57 15.70 14.52 -9.67
N ASP A 58 14.55 15.09 -10.09
CA ASP A 58 14.19 15.41 -11.49
C ASP A 58 14.22 14.19 -12.45
N ARG A 59 14.51 12.99 -11.93
CA ARG A 59 14.47 11.70 -12.63
C ARG A 59 13.09 11.07 -12.55
N ILE A 60 12.09 11.81 -13.04
CA ILE A 60 10.67 11.47 -12.98
C ILE A 60 10.39 10.05 -13.50
N ARG A 61 11.05 9.62 -14.57
CA ARG A 61 10.88 8.27 -15.14
C ARG A 61 11.38 7.14 -14.26
N VAL A 62 12.53 7.34 -13.59
CA VAL A 62 13.11 6.32 -12.71
C VAL A 62 12.24 6.18 -11.47
N GLY A 63 11.86 7.30 -10.85
CA GLY A 63 10.97 7.29 -9.69
C GLY A 63 9.59 6.71 -10.02
N ALA A 64 8.99 7.09 -11.17
CA ALA A 64 7.72 6.52 -11.61
C ALA A 64 7.84 5.02 -11.93
N GLY A 65 8.96 4.57 -12.51
CA GLY A 65 9.20 3.15 -12.78
C GLY A 65 9.34 2.30 -11.52
N VAL A 66 10.11 2.79 -10.53
CA VAL A 66 10.24 2.11 -9.23
C VAL A 66 8.93 2.12 -8.46
N ALA A 67 8.23 3.26 -8.45
CA ALA A 67 6.89 3.37 -7.84
C ALA A 67 5.88 2.44 -8.52
N LEU A 68 5.95 2.26 -9.84
CA LEU A 68 5.10 1.33 -10.57
C LEU A 68 5.37 -0.12 -10.17
N LEU A 69 6.64 -0.52 -10.03
CA LEU A 69 6.99 -1.87 -9.55
C LEU A 69 6.45 -2.11 -8.14
N ALA A 70 6.58 -1.14 -7.24
CA ALA A 70 6.00 -1.20 -5.91
C ALA A 70 4.46 -1.28 -5.94
N ALA A 71 3.81 -0.54 -6.84
CA ALA A 71 2.35 -0.57 -7.02
C ALA A 71 1.86 -1.91 -7.58
N LEU A 72 2.58 -2.52 -8.52
CA LEU A 72 2.27 -3.87 -9.02
C LEU A 72 2.45 -4.93 -7.93
N GLY A 73 3.49 -4.82 -7.10
CA GLY A 73 3.67 -5.66 -5.92
C GLY A 73 2.51 -5.52 -4.94
N GLY A 74 2.11 -4.28 -4.64
CA GLY A 74 0.92 -3.98 -3.83
C GLY A 74 -0.37 -4.57 -4.40
N LEU A 75 -0.60 -4.42 -5.70
CA LEU A 75 -1.77 -4.98 -6.39
C LEU A 75 -1.82 -6.51 -6.29
N ALA A 76 -0.67 -7.19 -6.44
CA ALA A 76 -0.57 -8.63 -6.25
C ALA A 76 -0.90 -9.05 -4.80
N THR A 77 -0.41 -8.29 -3.80
CA THR A 77 -0.72 -8.56 -2.39
C THR A 77 -2.18 -8.36 -2.05
N VAL A 78 -2.84 -7.32 -2.60
CA VAL A 78 -4.27 -7.09 -2.42
C VAL A 78 -5.10 -8.16 -3.13
N GLY A 79 -4.71 -8.57 -4.34
CA GLY A 79 -5.36 -9.66 -5.05
C GLY A 79 -5.35 -10.96 -4.24
N LYS A 80 -4.20 -11.30 -3.63
CA LYS A 80 -4.10 -12.42 -2.70
C LYS A 80 -5.00 -12.22 -1.47
N HIS A 81 -5.06 -11.02 -0.91
CA HIS A 81 -5.91 -10.72 0.25
C HIS A 81 -7.40 -10.92 -0.07
N LEU A 82 -7.88 -10.38 -1.21
CA LEU A 82 -9.27 -10.57 -1.64
C LEU A 82 -9.59 -12.04 -1.92
N TYR A 83 -8.63 -12.79 -2.47
CA TYR A 83 -8.78 -14.24 -2.65
C TYR A 83 -8.92 -14.97 -1.32
N VAL A 84 -8.10 -14.64 -0.32
CA VAL A 84 -8.20 -15.22 1.03
C VAL A 84 -9.54 -14.85 1.70
N LEU A 85 -10.02 -13.62 1.50
CA LEU A 85 -11.31 -13.18 2.03
C LEU A 85 -12.50 -13.92 1.38
N ALA A 86 -12.38 -14.28 0.10
CA ALA A 86 -13.38 -15.08 -0.61
C ALA A 86 -13.31 -16.59 -0.31
N ASN A 87 -12.14 -17.09 0.14
CA ASN A 87 -11.89 -18.49 0.49
C ASN A 87 -11.40 -18.64 1.95
N PRO A 88 -12.32 -18.53 2.94
CA PRO A 88 -12.06 -18.59 4.39
C PRO A 88 -11.60 -19.97 4.91
N GLY A 89 -10.44 -20.44 4.44
CA GLY A 89 -9.87 -21.75 4.84
C GLY A 89 -8.48 -22.03 4.29
N PHE A 90 -7.95 -21.20 3.39
CA PHE A 90 -6.63 -21.39 2.78
C PHE A 90 -5.46 -20.81 3.60
N SER A 91 -5.70 -19.91 4.56
CA SER A 91 -4.64 -19.25 5.36
C SER A 91 -5.05 -19.07 6.83
N CYS A 92 -5.85 -19.99 7.39
CA CYS A 92 -6.29 -19.96 8.79
C CYS A 92 -5.26 -20.58 9.75
N GLY A 93 -4.03 -20.07 9.74
CA GLY A 93 -2.97 -20.46 10.66
C GLY A 93 -1.84 -19.45 10.64
N ILE A 94 -1.04 -19.40 11.71
CA ILE A 94 0.16 -18.55 11.87
C ILE A 94 0.85 -18.44 10.52
N ASP A 95 0.58 -17.34 9.80
CA ASP A 95 1.10 -17.18 8.46
C ASP A 95 2.62 -17.14 8.66
N PRO A 96 3.43 -17.97 7.99
CA PRO A 96 4.88 -17.83 8.04
C PRO A 96 5.32 -16.41 7.64
N MET A 97 4.46 -15.66 6.94
CA MET A 97 4.58 -14.22 6.72
C MET A 97 4.47 -13.38 7.99
N GLU A 98 3.54 -13.63 8.93
CA GLU A 98 3.48 -12.96 10.25
C GLU A 98 4.78 -13.13 11.02
N THR A 99 5.25 -14.39 11.11
CA THR A 99 6.47 -14.72 11.87
C THR A 99 7.71 -14.12 11.22
N MET A 100 7.75 -14.01 9.89
CA MET A 100 8.81 -13.30 9.19
C MET A 100 8.71 -11.79 9.41
N LEU A 101 7.51 -11.19 9.30
CA LEU A 101 7.29 -9.75 9.45
C LEU A 101 7.60 -9.26 10.87
N ASN A 102 7.13 -9.99 11.89
CA ASN A 102 7.39 -9.70 13.31
C ASN A 102 8.86 -9.95 13.70
N LYS A 103 9.64 -10.67 12.88
CA LYS A 103 11.10 -10.80 13.03
C LYS A 103 11.90 -9.70 12.33
N ILE A 104 11.27 -8.88 11.47
CA ILE A 104 11.97 -7.77 10.82
C ILE A 104 12.20 -6.66 11.86
N PRO A 105 13.40 -6.07 11.94
CA PRO A 105 13.72 -5.02 12.91
C PRO A 105 12.80 -3.79 12.83
N THR A 106 12.13 -3.55 11.70
CA THR A 106 11.11 -2.49 11.57
C THR A 106 9.86 -2.78 12.40
N ALA A 107 9.46 -4.05 12.56
CA ALA A 107 8.33 -4.45 13.39
C ALA A 107 8.63 -4.33 14.89
N THR A 108 9.87 -4.63 15.30
CA THR A 108 10.29 -4.49 16.70
C THR A 108 10.58 -3.04 17.11
N LEU A 109 10.98 -2.17 16.17
CA LEU A 109 11.20 -0.74 16.43
C LEU A 109 9.91 0.10 16.46
N MET A 110 8.88 -0.27 15.69
CA MET A 110 7.57 0.41 15.66
C MET A 110 6.42 -0.60 15.73
N PRO A 111 6.18 -1.23 16.89
CA PRO A 111 5.15 -2.25 17.06
C PRO A 111 3.75 -1.68 16.80
N TRP A 112 3.48 -0.43 17.20
CA TRP A 112 2.18 0.24 16.93
C TRP A 112 1.81 0.30 15.43
N LEU A 113 2.81 0.33 14.55
CA LEU A 113 2.62 0.50 13.11
C LEU A 113 2.72 -0.82 12.31
N PHE A 114 3.51 -1.77 12.81
CA PHE A 114 3.97 -2.93 12.05
C PHE A 114 3.80 -4.28 12.75
N GLN A 115 3.40 -4.31 14.02
CA GLN A 115 3.05 -5.56 14.68
C GLN A 115 1.70 -6.02 14.15
N ALA A 116 1.67 -7.25 13.63
CA ALA A 116 0.47 -7.87 13.12
C ALA A 116 0.08 -8.99 14.09
N ASP A 117 -1.13 -8.87 14.64
CA ASP A 117 -1.69 -9.74 15.68
C ASP A 117 -3.12 -10.20 15.31
N GLY A 118 -3.64 -9.76 14.15
CA GLY A 118 -5.01 -10.00 13.71
C GLY A 118 -5.13 -11.10 12.64
N LEU A 119 -6.21 -11.89 12.73
CA LEU A 119 -6.56 -12.89 11.71
C LEU A 119 -7.03 -12.20 10.42
N CYS A 120 -6.50 -12.63 9.26
CA CYS A 120 -6.88 -12.11 7.93
C CYS A 120 -8.38 -12.22 7.62
N GLU A 121 -9.07 -13.20 8.22
CA GLU A 121 -10.50 -13.48 8.01
C GLU A 121 -11.42 -12.48 8.73
N ASN A 122 -10.94 -11.85 9.80
CA ASN A 122 -11.71 -10.90 10.58
C ASN A 122 -11.62 -9.47 10.02
N ALA A 123 -10.90 -9.23 8.93
CA ALA A 123 -10.81 -7.94 8.26
C ALA A 123 -12.09 -7.58 7.44
N THR A 124 -13.26 -7.85 8.01
CA THR A 124 -14.57 -7.59 7.38
C THR A 124 -15.15 -6.23 7.75
N ASP A 125 -14.57 -5.54 8.74
CA ASP A 125 -15.00 -4.21 9.12
C ASP A 125 -14.87 -3.25 7.94
N GLY A 126 -16.04 -2.82 7.47
CA GLY A 126 -16.19 -2.00 6.29
C GLY A 126 -16.36 -0.53 6.65
N LEU A 127 -15.61 0.32 5.97
CA LEU A 127 -15.93 1.75 5.92
C LEU A 127 -16.90 1.97 4.75
N PHE A 128 -18.10 2.49 5.02
CA PHE A 128 -19.13 2.74 4.00
C PHE A 128 -19.54 1.50 3.17
N GLY A 129 -19.60 0.32 3.80
CA GLY A 129 -20.06 -0.92 3.14
C GLY A 129 -19.03 -1.63 2.26
N LEU A 130 -17.81 -1.09 2.13
CA LEU A 130 -16.65 -1.78 1.54
C LEU A 130 -15.63 -2.09 2.64
N SER A 131 -15.04 -3.28 2.60
CA SER A 131 -13.99 -3.66 3.55
C SER A 131 -12.72 -2.82 3.34
N ILE A 132 -11.97 -2.56 4.41
CA ILE A 132 -10.66 -1.87 4.36
C ILE A 132 -9.75 -2.43 3.24
N PRO A 133 -9.59 -3.76 3.06
CA PRO A 133 -8.79 -4.30 1.96
C PRO A 133 -9.36 -4.00 0.55
N GLN A 134 -10.68 -3.90 0.39
CA GLN A 134 -11.29 -3.48 -0.89
C GLN A 134 -10.99 -2.01 -1.20
N TRP A 135 -11.04 -1.13 -0.19
CA TRP A 135 -10.62 0.27 -0.36
C TRP A 135 -9.16 0.39 -0.76
N SER A 136 -8.26 -0.36 -0.12
CA SER A 136 -6.86 -0.45 -0.52
C SER A 136 -6.71 -0.89 -1.98
N ALA A 137 -7.50 -1.87 -2.44
CA ALA A 137 -7.48 -2.33 -3.83
C ALA A 137 -7.76 -1.20 -4.82
N VAL A 138 -8.83 -0.44 -4.57
CA VAL A 138 -9.24 0.69 -5.42
C VAL A 138 -8.10 1.70 -5.50
N TRP A 139 -7.49 2.06 -4.37
CA TRP A 139 -6.37 2.99 -4.34
C TRP A 139 -5.13 2.46 -5.06
N PHE A 140 -4.75 1.20 -4.89
CA PHE A 140 -3.64 0.61 -5.65
C PHE A 140 -3.87 0.67 -7.16
N VAL A 141 -5.09 0.38 -7.63
CA VAL A 141 -5.44 0.50 -9.05
C VAL A 141 -5.34 1.95 -9.52
N LEU A 142 -5.90 2.90 -8.77
CA LEU A 142 -5.85 4.34 -9.11
C LEU A 142 -4.41 4.86 -9.16
N LEU A 143 -3.58 4.52 -8.17
CA LEU A 143 -2.17 4.92 -8.14
C LEU A 143 -1.38 4.29 -9.28
N THR A 144 -1.64 3.02 -9.61
CA THR A 144 -1.00 2.33 -10.75
C THR A 144 -1.36 3.03 -12.06
N LEU A 145 -2.64 3.34 -12.30
CA LEU A 145 -3.09 4.06 -13.49
C LEU A 145 -2.46 5.46 -13.58
N ALA A 146 -2.41 6.18 -12.46
CA ALA A 146 -1.78 7.50 -12.40
C ALA A 146 -0.27 7.43 -12.74
N LEU A 147 0.45 6.43 -12.22
CA LEU A 147 1.86 6.19 -12.52
C LEU A 147 2.10 5.81 -13.99
N VAL A 148 1.25 4.95 -14.56
CA VAL A 148 1.30 4.61 -15.99
C VAL A 148 1.07 5.86 -16.84
N TRP A 149 0.09 6.69 -16.48
CA TRP A 149 -0.21 7.93 -17.19
C TRP A 149 0.95 8.93 -17.13
N VAL A 150 1.58 9.08 -15.97
CA VAL A 150 2.82 9.87 -15.80
C VAL A 150 3.94 9.33 -16.69
N LEU A 151 4.14 8.01 -16.72
CA LEU A 151 5.20 7.40 -17.54
C LEU A 151 4.92 7.58 -19.04
N ALA A 152 3.67 7.41 -19.47
CA ALA A 152 3.24 7.60 -20.86
C ALA A 152 3.32 9.08 -21.30
N SER A 153 2.90 10.01 -20.45
CA SER A 153 3.00 11.46 -20.73
C SER A 153 4.46 11.91 -20.82
N SER A 154 5.36 11.32 -20.01
CA SER A 154 6.79 11.58 -20.09
C SER A 154 7.44 11.07 -21.38
N ARG A 155 6.89 10.02 -22.02
CA ARG A 155 7.39 9.49 -23.31
C ARG A 155 7.01 10.37 -24.48
N ARG A 156 5.82 10.98 -24.45
CA ARG A 156 5.27 11.83 -25.51
C ARG A 156 5.93 13.21 -25.65
N ALA A 157 6.77 13.60 -24.70
CA ALA A 157 7.43 14.91 -24.67
C ALA A 157 8.90 14.86 -25.14
N ARG A 158 9.33 13.76 -25.77
CA ARG A 158 10.51 13.67 -26.63
C ARG A 158 10.05 13.54 -28.06
#